data_AF-A0A6G4R2Q4-F1
#
_entry.id   AF-A0A6G4R2Q4-F1
#
_cell.length_a   1.000
_cell.length_b   1.000
_cell.length_c   1.000
_cell.angle_alpha   90.00
_cell.angle_beta   90.00
_cell.angle_gamma   90.00
#
_symmetry.space_group_name_H-M   'P 1'
#
loop_
_entity.id
_entity.type
_entity.pdbx_description
1 polymer ?
#
loop_
_entity_poly.entity_id
_entity_poly.type
_entity_poly.pdbx_seq_one_letter_code
_entity_poly.pdbx_strand_id
1 'polypeptide(L)'
;MPQADTPPAVAAEPPAMHRLVSIATEDRPLVLVKDGRSEAALARQAVFLKMSAREEAASAALGDGLAFKCRWVIEAYHQRDFCFSSITGQTACTEPMTRILTETESGETPSGPDASCSLELPEVSRASDRLGAIVQARSPALFKAEYEQRVRPGLLASGVRLTERSPTKPASSPASGSGTR
;
A
#
# COMPACT_ATOMS: atom_id res chain seq x y z
N MET A 1 -6.96 -9.82 56.86
CA MET A 1 -6.30 -9.96 55.55
C MET A 1 -7.05 -9.09 54.55
N PRO A 2 -6.43 -8.08 53.94
CA PRO A 2 -7.14 -7.25 52.96
C PRO A 2 -7.29 -8.01 51.63
N GLN A 3 -8.52 -8.02 51.11
CA GLN A 3 -8.87 -8.55 49.79
C GLN A 3 -8.22 -7.66 48.72
N ALA A 4 -7.48 -8.27 47.79
CA ALA A 4 -6.98 -7.55 46.63
C ALA A 4 -8.15 -7.32 45.65
N ASP A 5 -8.44 -6.05 45.35
CA ASP A 5 -9.33 -5.67 44.27
C ASP A 5 -8.73 -6.17 42.94
N THR A 6 -9.37 -7.16 42.33
CA THR A 6 -9.06 -7.56 40.95
C THR A 6 -9.40 -6.40 40.02
N PRO A 7 -8.44 -5.88 39.23
CA PRO A 7 -8.75 -4.85 38.23
C PRO A 7 -9.84 -5.36 37.26
N PRO A 8 -10.80 -4.52 36.85
CA PRO A 8 -11.79 -4.93 35.87
C PRO A 8 -11.08 -5.40 34.59
N ALA A 9 -11.43 -6.60 34.14
CA ALA A 9 -10.96 -7.12 32.87
C ALA A 9 -11.38 -6.16 31.76
N VAL A 10 -10.41 -5.45 31.18
CA VAL A 10 -10.62 -4.65 29.97
C VAL A 10 -11.07 -5.63 28.89
N ALA A 11 -12.33 -5.51 28.46
CA ALA A 11 -12.82 -6.29 27.33
C ALA A 11 -11.89 -6.03 26.14
N ALA A 12 -11.33 -7.10 25.57
CA ALA A 12 -10.45 -6.98 24.42
C ALA A 12 -11.23 -6.30 23.27
N GLU A 13 -10.70 -5.19 22.76
CA GLU A 13 -11.25 -4.53 21.58
C GLU A 13 -11.24 -5.53 20.42
N PRO A 14 -12.33 -5.67 19.64
CA PRO A 14 -12.36 -6.58 18.50
C PRO A 14 -11.18 -6.28 17.55
N PRO A 15 -10.55 -7.31 16.97
CA PRO A 15 -9.42 -7.10 16.07
C PRO A 15 -9.84 -6.28 14.85
N ALA A 16 -9.13 -5.19 14.59
CA ALA A 16 -9.30 -4.43 13.36
C ALA A 16 -8.92 -5.29 12.16
N MET A 17 -9.79 -5.33 11.15
CA MET A 17 -9.50 -5.98 9.88
C MET A 17 -8.70 -5.03 9.01
N HIS A 18 -7.70 -5.56 8.31
CA HIS A 18 -6.85 -4.77 7.41
C HIS A 18 -6.64 -5.47 6.08
N ARG A 19 -6.67 -4.70 4.98
CA ARG A 19 -6.35 -5.19 3.63
C ARG A 19 -5.55 -4.13 2.88
N LEU A 20 -4.49 -4.57 2.20
CA LEU A 20 -3.70 -3.73 1.28
C LEU A 20 -3.99 -4.12 -0.15
N VAL A 21 -4.19 -3.14 -1.04
CA VAL A 21 -4.39 -3.35 -2.47
C VAL A 21 -3.45 -2.46 -3.26
N SER A 22 -2.59 -3.08 -4.08
CA SER A 22 -1.75 -2.34 -5.02
C SER A 22 -2.60 -1.76 -6.13
N ILE A 23 -2.45 -0.46 -6.39
CA ILE A 23 -3.19 0.27 -7.42
C ILE A 23 -2.29 0.47 -8.64
N ALA A 24 -1.12 1.07 -8.43
CA ALA A 24 -0.17 1.38 -9.48
C ALA A 24 1.25 1.07 -9.03
N THR A 25 2.11 0.70 -9.98
CA THR A 25 3.55 0.52 -9.75
C THR A 25 4.35 1.10 -10.91
N GLU A 26 5.51 1.69 -10.62
CA GLU A 26 6.49 2.11 -11.61
C GLU A 26 7.88 1.64 -11.19
N ASP A 27 8.55 0.91 -12.07
CA ASP A 27 9.95 0.54 -11.92
C ASP A 27 10.80 1.38 -12.86
N ARG A 28 11.64 2.25 -12.30
CA ARG A 28 12.58 3.08 -13.07
C ARG A 28 13.99 2.49 -12.99
N PRO A 29 14.54 1.94 -14.10
CA PRO A 29 15.87 1.38 -14.10
C PRO A 29 16.94 2.47 -14.17
N LEU A 30 17.91 2.36 -13.27
CA LEU A 30 19.00 3.30 -13.06
C LEU A 30 20.36 2.59 -13.19
N VAL A 31 21.36 3.37 -13.56
CA VAL A 31 22.78 3.06 -13.32
C VAL A 31 23.29 4.11 -12.35
N LEU A 32 23.78 3.64 -11.21
CA LEU A 32 24.35 4.47 -10.17
C LEU A 32 25.87 4.36 -10.23
N VAL A 33 26.57 5.50 -10.32
CA VAL A 33 28.04 5.53 -10.33
C VAL A 33 28.57 6.34 -9.16
N LYS A 34 29.41 5.73 -8.32
CA LYS A 34 30.08 6.37 -7.19
C LYS A 34 31.49 5.82 -7.04
N ASP A 35 32.47 6.70 -6.86
CA ASP A 35 33.90 6.35 -6.68
C ASP A 35 34.45 5.38 -7.75
N GLY A 36 34.01 5.56 -9.00
CA GLY A 36 34.40 4.72 -10.14
C GLY A 36 33.72 3.35 -10.20
N ARG A 37 32.86 3.02 -9.25
CA ARG A 37 32.04 1.80 -9.25
C ARG A 37 30.66 2.08 -9.83
N SER A 38 30.17 1.15 -10.64
CA SER A 38 28.87 1.23 -11.30
C SER A 38 27.97 0.10 -10.80
N GLU A 39 26.72 0.42 -10.49
CA GLU A 39 25.74 -0.55 -10.01
C GLU A 39 24.38 -0.34 -10.69
N ALA A 40 23.72 -1.46 -11.02
CA ALA A 40 22.37 -1.46 -11.56
C ALA A 40 21.37 -1.37 -10.40
N ALA A 41 20.46 -0.40 -10.48
CA ALA A 41 19.39 -0.24 -9.50
C ALA A 41 18.03 -0.06 -10.19
N LEU A 42 16.96 -0.37 -9.46
CA LEU A 42 15.58 -0.03 -9.79
C LEU A 42 15.06 0.90 -8.71
N ALA A 43 14.66 2.11 -9.09
CA ALA A 43 13.83 2.93 -8.23
C ALA A 43 12.38 2.48 -8.43
N ARG A 44 11.88 1.70 -7.48
CA ARG A 44 10.51 1.20 -7.48
C ARG A 44 9.62 2.18 -6.73
N GLN A 45 8.47 2.45 -7.32
CA GLN A 45 7.42 3.25 -6.71
C GLN A 45 6.11 2.48 -6.81
N ALA A 46 5.29 2.58 -5.77
CA ALA A 46 3.98 1.96 -5.72
C ALA A 46 2.98 2.90 -5.07
N VAL A 47 1.74 2.80 -5.51
CA VAL A 47 0.59 3.34 -4.79
C VAL A 47 -0.29 2.18 -4.39
N PHE A 48 -0.70 2.16 -3.12
CA PHE A 48 -1.62 1.16 -2.60
C PHE A 48 -2.69 1.81 -1.74
N LEU A 49 -3.83 1.14 -1.62
CA LEU A 49 -4.86 1.45 -0.65
C LEU A 49 -4.69 0.58 0.58
N LYS A 50 -4.78 1.17 1.76
CA LYS A 50 -4.94 0.47 3.03
C LYS A 50 -6.38 0.63 3.47
N MET A 51 -7.09 -0.48 3.52
CA MET A 51 -8.44 -0.57 4.05
C MET A 51 -8.38 -1.07 5.47
N SER A 52 -9.20 -0.47 6.33
CA SER A 52 -9.40 -0.90 7.71
C SER A 52 -10.87 -0.87 8.06
N ALA A 53 -11.32 -1.86 8.84
CA ALA A 53 -12.67 -1.89 9.38
C ALA A 53 -12.65 -2.40 10.81
N ARG A 54 -13.51 -1.83 11.65
CA ARG A 54 -13.69 -2.23 13.04
C ARG A 54 -15.16 -2.15 13.42
N GLU A 55 -15.58 -3.09 14.24
CA GLU A 55 -16.91 -3.07 14.84
C GLU A 55 -16.91 -2.20 16.10
N GLU A 56 -17.86 -1.29 16.18
CA GLU A 56 -18.06 -0.37 17.29
C GLU A 56 -19.48 -0.51 17.82
N ALA A 57 -19.66 -0.46 19.14
CA ALA A 57 -21.00 -0.33 19.70
C ALA A 57 -21.58 1.03 19.31
N ALA A 58 -22.77 1.03 18.70
CA ALA A 58 -23.55 2.23 18.49
C ALA A 58 -24.17 2.67 19.82
N SER A 59 -24.17 3.97 20.09
CA SER A 59 -24.88 4.52 21.25
C SER A 59 -26.38 4.21 21.12
N ALA A 60 -26.86 3.25 21.90
CA ALA A 60 -28.28 2.95 21.99
C ALA A 60 -28.99 4.17 22.62
N ALA A 61 -29.87 4.81 21.85
CA ALA A 61 -30.91 5.64 22.47
C ALA A 61 -31.79 4.67 23.27
N LEU A 62 -31.91 4.92 24.58
CA LEU A 62 -32.59 4.09 25.58
C LEU A 62 -33.72 3.19 25.03
N GLY A 63 -33.54 1.87 25.09
CA GLY A 63 -34.66 0.91 25.08
C GLY A 63 -34.43 -0.37 24.28
N ASP A 64 -33.72 -0.28 23.17
CA ASP A 64 -33.44 -1.44 22.30
C ASP A 64 -31.97 -1.88 22.46
N GLY A 65 -31.71 -3.18 22.31
CA GLY A 65 -30.41 -3.82 22.60
C GLY A 65 -29.19 -3.16 21.94
N LEU A 66 -27.98 -3.64 22.28
CA LEU A 66 -26.73 -3.14 21.72
C LEU A 66 -26.78 -3.16 20.18
N ALA A 67 -26.92 -1.97 19.57
CA ALA A 67 -26.74 -1.80 18.14
C ALA A 67 -25.23 -1.72 17.87
N PHE A 68 -24.75 -2.36 16.81
CA PHE A 68 -23.35 -2.28 16.40
C PHE A 68 -23.23 -1.56 15.05
N LYS A 69 -22.06 -0.99 14.81
CA LYS A 69 -21.68 -0.37 13.54
C LYS A 69 -20.33 -0.89 13.10
N CYS A 70 -20.19 -1.19 11.83
CA CYS A 70 -18.91 -1.39 11.17
C CYS A 70 -18.40 -0.04 10.67
N ARG A 71 -17.39 0.52 11.33
CA ARG A 71 -16.69 1.71 10.86
C ARG A 71 -15.52 1.30 9.99
N TRP A 72 -15.39 1.90 8.83
CA TRP A 72 -14.33 1.60 7.88
C TRP A 72 -13.62 2.87 7.37
N VAL A 73 -12.35 2.72 7.03
CA VAL A 73 -11.47 3.78 6.51
C VAL A 73 -10.59 3.17 5.41
N ILE A 74 -10.48 3.88 4.29
CA ILE A 74 -9.63 3.56 3.15
C ILE A 74 -8.68 4.74 2.94
N GLU A 75 -7.40 4.48 3.11
CA GLU A 75 -6.33 5.47 3.00
C GLU A 75 -5.45 5.13 1.80
N ALA A 76 -5.09 6.10 0.98
CA ALA A 76 -4.11 5.90 -0.08
C ALA A 76 -2.68 6.17 0.43
N TYR A 77 -1.72 5.34 0.02
CA TYR A 77 -0.32 5.47 0.37
C TYR A 77 0.56 5.40 -0.87
N HIS A 78 1.64 6.20 -0.87
CA HIS A 78 2.71 6.10 -1.84
C HIS A 78 3.96 5.54 -1.18
N GLN A 79 4.55 4.54 -1.80
CA GLN A 79 5.77 3.86 -1.36
C GLN A 79 6.86 4.02 -2.39
N ARG A 80 8.11 4.16 -1.94
CA ARG A 80 9.29 3.96 -2.77
C ARG A 80 10.31 3.06 -2.08
N ASP A 81 11.07 2.36 -2.89
CA ASP A 81 12.20 1.54 -2.48
C ASP A 81 13.22 1.47 -3.62
N PHE A 82 14.49 1.23 -3.27
CA PHE A 82 15.54 1.00 -4.25
C PHE A 82 15.93 -0.47 -4.22
N CYS A 83 15.83 -1.14 -5.36
CA CYS A 83 16.26 -2.52 -5.50
C CYS A 83 17.58 -2.57 -6.28
N PHE A 84 18.52 -3.37 -5.81
CA PHE A 84 19.83 -3.59 -6.42
C PHE A 84 19.94 -5.04 -6.84
N SER A 85 20.49 -5.28 -8.03
CA SER A 85 20.76 -6.63 -8.50
C SER A 85 22.25 -6.92 -8.40
N SER A 86 22.60 -7.98 -7.67
CA SER A 86 23.97 -8.48 -7.58
C SER A 86 24.42 -9.11 -8.89
N ILE A 87 25.73 -9.31 -9.04
CA ILE A 87 26.32 -10.03 -10.17
C ILE A 87 25.86 -11.50 -10.24
N THR A 88 25.41 -12.06 -9.11
CA THR A 88 24.87 -13.43 -9.02
C THR A 88 23.37 -13.50 -9.32
N GLY A 89 22.75 -12.38 -9.70
CA GLY A 89 21.31 -12.30 -10.02
C GLY A 89 20.39 -12.22 -8.80
N GLN A 90 20.94 -12.08 -7.58
CA GLN A 90 20.13 -11.84 -6.39
C GLN A 90 19.67 -10.39 -6.36
N THR A 91 18.42 -10.16 -5.99
CA THR A 91 17.87 -8.80 -5.86
C THR A 91 17.60 -8.52 -4.38
N ALA A 92 18.06 -7.36 -3.90
CA ALA A 92 17.79 -6.87 -2.56
C ALA A 92 17.25 -5.44 -2.66
N CYS A 93 16.19 -5.14 -1.91
CA CYS A 93 15.59 -3.81 -1.86
C CYS A 93 15.87 -3.15 -0.52
N THR A 94 15.97 -1.83 -0.52
CA THR A 94 16.01 -1.03 0.71
C THR A 94 14.70 -1.15 1.48
N GLU A 95 14.71 -0.76 2.74
CA GLU A 95 13.47 -0.61 3.50
C GLU A 95 12.49 0.34 2.75
N PRO A 96 11.21 -0.04 2.59
CA PRO A 96 10.27 0.79 1.89
C PRO A 96 9.97 2.08 2.64
N MET A 97 10.08 3.21 1.94
CA MET A 97 9.67 4.51 2.46
C MET A 97 8.23 4.78 2.06
N THR A 98 7.31 4.76 3.02
CA THR A 98 5.89 4.98 2.81
C THR A 98 5.45 6.38 3.27
N ARG A 99 4.53 6.98 2.53
CA ARG A 99 3.84 8.21 2.91
C ARG A 99 2.35 8.09 2.64
N ILE A 100 1.54 8.60 3.55
CA ILE A 100 0.10 8.73 3.31
C ILE A 100 -0.13 9.81 2.22
N LEU A 101 -1.10 9.58 1.36
CA LEU A 101 -1.60 10.54 0.39
C LEU A 101 -2.79 11.30 0.97
N THR A 102 -3.23 12.36 0.29
CA THR A 102 -4.37 13.18 0.76
C THR A 102 -5.71 12.49 0.57
N GLU A 103 -5.76 11.46 -0.27
CA GLU A 103 -6.97 10.75 -0.64
C GLU A 103 -7.33 9.74 0.46
N THR A 104 -8.50 9.94 1.06
CA THR A 104 -9.06 9.06 2.09
C THR A 104 -10.57 9.00 1.93
N GLU A 105 -11.15 7.82 2.08
CA GLU A 105 -12.60 7.63 2.21
C GLU A 105 -12.90 6.89 3.52
N SER A 106 -14.03 7.20 4.15
CA SER A 106 -14.45 6.53 5.37
C SER A 106 -15.96 6.49 5.45
N GLY A 107 -16.49 5.53 6.21
CA GLY A 107 -17.92 5.42 6.44
C GLY A 107 -18.27 4.49 7.58
N GLU A 108 -19.57 4.37 7.80
CA GLU A 108 -20.15 3.50 8.81
C GLU A 108 -21.33 2.74 8.21
N THR A 109 -21.43 1.46 8.55
CA THR A 109 -22.54 0.59 8.15
C THR A 109 -23.11 -0.08 9.40
N PRO A 110 -24.43 -0.27 9.53
CA PRO A 110 -24.98 -1.10 10.60
C PRO A 110 -24.33 -2.49 10.61
N SER A 111 -23.96 -2.98 11.80
CA SER A 111 -23.49 -4.35 12.00
C SER A 111 -24.25 -5.03 13.14
N GLY A 112 -24.16 -6.35 13.20
CA GLY A 112 -24.83 -7.15 14.21
C GLY A 112 -24.86 -8.64 13.85
N PRO A 113 -25.66 -9.45 14.56
CA PRO A 113 -25.72 -10.91 14.37
C PRO A 113 -26.00 -11.34 12.93
N ASP A 114 -26.81 -10.57 12.20
CA ASP A 114 -27.21 -10.84 10.83
C ASP A 114 -26.36 -10.12 9.77
N ALA A 115 -25.43 -9.25 10.19
CA ALA A 115 -24.59 -8.44 9.31
C ALA A 115 -23.21 -8.21 9.95
N SER A 116 -22.25 -9.10 9.65
CA SER A 116 -20.90 -9.00 10.20
C SER A 116 -20.12 -7.82 9.62
N CYS A 117 -19.33 -7.16 10.47
CA CYS A 117 -18.36 -6.17 10.00
C CYS A 117 -17.31 -6.86 9.11
N SER A 118 -17.13 -6.37 7.88
CA SER A 118 -16.22 -6.97 6.91
C SER A 118 -15.69 -5.93 5.92
N LEU A 119 -14.49 -6.15 5.38
CA LEU A 119 -13.95 -5.37 4.26
C LEU A 119 -14.56 -5.74 2.90
N GLU A 120 -15.36 -6.81 2.85
CA GLU A 120 -16.10 -7.23 1.64
C GLU A 120 -17.49 -6.59 1.53
N LEU A 121 -17.82 -5.66 2.44
CA LEU A 121 -19.07 -4.92 2.38
C LEU A 121 -19.19 -4.15 1.04
N PRO A 122 -20.37 -4.14 0.38
CA PRO A 122 -20.55 -3.51 -0.93
C PRO A 122 -20.17 -2.02 -0.98
N GLU A 123 -20.36 -1.28 0.10
CA GLU A 123 -19.96 0.11 0.22
C GLU A 123 -18.45 0.30 0.36
N VAL A 124 -17.75 -0.60 1.06
CA VAL A 124 -16.28 -0.60 1.15
C VAL A 124 -15.68 -0.88 -0.22
N SER A 125 -16.24 -1.87 -0.94
CA SER A 125 -15.82 -2.20 -2.31
C SER A 125 -16.02 -1.01 -3.26
N ARG A 126 -17.22 -0.40 -3.26
CA ARG A 126 -17.50 0.79 -4.09
C ARG A 126 -16.62 2.00 -3.74
N ALA A 127 -16.32 2.22 -2.46
CA ALA A 127 -15.41 3.27 -2.02
C ALA A 127 -13.96 2.98 -2.46
N SER A 128 -13.51 1.73 -2.31
CA SER A 128 -12.20 1.28 -2.78
C SER A 128 -12.03 1.48 -4.28
N ASP A 129 -13.03 1.13 -5.08
CA ASP A 129 -12.98 1.28 -6.54
C ASP A 129 -12.90 2.76 -6.96
N ARG A 130 -13.71 3.63 -6.34
CA ARG A 130 -13.67 5.07 -6.62
C ARG A 130 -12.32 5.68 -6.25
N LEU A 131 -11.86 5.43 -5.02
CA LEU A 131 -10.59 5.96 -4.53
C LEU A 131 -9.42 5.40 -5.34
N GLY A 132 -9.46 4.10 -5.66
CA GLY A 132 -8.50 3.43 -6.52
C GLY A 132 -8.42 4.08 -7.90
N ALA A 133 -9.55 4.36 -8.54
CA ALA A 133 -9.58 5.04 -9.84
C ALA A 133 -9.00 6.47 -9.79
N ILE A 134 -9.34 7.25 -8.75
CA ILE A 134 -8.81 8.61 -8.54
C ILE A 134 -7.28 8.58 -8.43
N VAL A 135 -6.77 7.68 -7.61
CA VAL A 135 -5.34 7.59 -7.32
C VAL A 135 -4.58 6.96 -8.49
N GLN A 136 -5.15 5.96 -9.16
CA GLN A 136 -4.62 5.37 -10.38
C GLN A 136 -4.38 6.44 -11.45
N ALA A 137 -5.38 7.28 -11.71
CA ALA A 137 -5.31 8.34 -12.73
C ALA A 137 -4.20 9.37 -12.44
N ARG A 138 -3.87 9.58 -11.17
CA ARG A 138 -2.84 10.53 -10.72
C ARG A 138 -1.45 9.90 -10.56
N SER A 139 -1.37 8.57 -10.53
CA SER A 139 -0.11 7.86 -10.23
C SER A 139 1.05 8.24 -11.14
N PRO A 140 0.90 8.46 -12.48
CA PRO A 140 2.05 8.83 -13.31
C PRO A 140 2.65 10.19 -12.93
N ALA A 141 1.80 11.18 -12.63
CA ALA A 141 2.25 12.49 -12.20
C ALA A 141 2.88 12.44 -10.81
N LEU A 142 2.32 11.63 -9.90
CA LEU A 142 2.86 11.39 -8.56
C LEU A 142 4.25 10.76 -8.62
N PHE A 143 4.43 9.72 -9.45
CA PHE A 143 5.70 9.03 -9.60
C PHE A 143 6.78 9.94 -10.16
N LYS A 144 6.46 10.65 -11.24
CA LYS A 144 7.35 11.65 -11.83
C LYS A 144 7.78 12.71 -10.81
N ALA A 145 6.82 13.31 -10.10
CA ALA A 145 7.10 14.35 -9.12
C ALA A 145 7.98 13.83 -7.97
N GLU A 146 7.69 12.66 -7.42
CA GLU A 146 8.53 12.04 -6.40
C GLU A 146 9.95 11.78 -6.90
N TYR A 147 10.08 11.28 -8.13
CA TYR A 147 11.39 11.01 -8.70
C TYR A 147 12.22 12.29 -8.84
N GLU A 148 11.63 13.33 -9.44
CA GLU A 148 12.29 14.60 -9.70
C GLU A 148 12.61 15.39 -8.42
N GLN A 149 11.73 15.32 -7.41
CA GLN A 149 11.84 16.15 -6.22
C GLN A 149 12.55 15.46 -5.04
N ARG A 150 12.54 14.13 -4.97
CA ARG A 150 13.05 13.38 -3.81
C ARG A 150 14.05 12.30 -4.15
N VAL A 151 13.83 11.51 -5.20
CA VAL A 151 14.75 10.42 -5.56
C VAL A 151 16.03 10.96 -6.17
N ARG A 152 15.92 11.66 -7.30
CA ARG A 152 17.08 12.16 -8.03
C ARG A 152 17.91 13.14 -7.19
N PRO A 153 17.33 14.14 -6.50
CA PRO A 153 18.13 15.03 -5.65
C PRO A 153 18.82 14.30 -4.51
N GLY A 154 18.15 13.33 -3.87
CA GLY A 154 18.72 12.55 -2.76
C GLY A 154 19.92 11.70 -3.20
N LEU A 155 19.85 11.07 -4.37
CA LEU A 155 20.96 10.30 -4.92
C LEU A 155 22.14 11.19 -5.32
N LEU A 156 21.85 12.33 -5.99
CA LEU A 156 22.89 13.30 -6.37
C LEU A 156 23.59 13.88 -5.13
N ALA A 157 22.84 14.25 -4.09
CA ALA A 157 23.39 14.74 -2.83
C ALA A 157 24.29 13.70 -2.12
N SER A 158 24.09 12.40 -2.41
CA SER A 158 24.91 11.31 -1.89
C SER A 158 26.21 11.07 -2.69
N GLY A 159 26.52 11.94 -3.67
CA GLY A 159 27.70 11.85 -4.53
C GLY A 159 27.57 10.85 -5.68
N VAL A 160 26.35 10.35 -5.94
CA VAL A 160 26.09 9.37 -7.01
C VAL A 160 25.80 10.10 -8.32
N ARG A 161 26.43 9.66 -9.41
CA ARG A 161 26.02 10.05 -10.77
C ARG A 161 24.95 9.08 -11.27
N LEU A 162 23.89 9.61 -11.89
CA LEU A 162 22.77 8.81 -12.40
C LEU A 162 22.75 8.78 -13.92
N THR A 163 22.49 7.58 -14.45
CA THR A 163 22.03 7.40 -15.83
C THR A 163 20.72 6.62 -15.82
N GLU A 164 19.66 7.20 -16.39
CA GLU A 164 18.40 6.49 -16.59
C GLU A 164 18.53 5.54 -17.77
N ARG A 165 18.07 4.30 -17.61
CA ARG A 165 17.94 3.36 -18.72
C ARG A 165 16.51 3.39 -19.23
N SER A 166 16.34 3.28 -20.54
CA SER A 166 15.03 2.95 -21.09
C SER A 166 14.64 1.56 -20.57
N PRO A 167 13.37 1.32 -20.19
CA PRO A 167 12.93 0.00 -19.80
C PRO A 167 13.21 -0.96 -20.96
N THR A 168 14.05 -1.96 -20.73
CA THR A 168 14.28 -3.03 -21.70
C THR A 168 12.95 -3.72 -21.92
N LYS A 169 12.38 -3.58 -23.12
CA LYS A 169 11.17 -4.32 -23.53
C LYS A 169 11.42 -5.80 -23.20
N PRO A 170 10.55 -6.47 -22.43
CA PRO A 170 10.72 -7.90 -22.18
C PRO A 170 10.83 -8.59 -23.53
N ALA A 171 11.90 -9.38 -23.72
CA ALA A 171 12.09 -10.16 -24.91
C ALA A 171 10.83 -11.01 -25.11
N SER A 172 10.13 -10.81 -26.22
CA SER A 172 9.01 -11.64 -26.62
C SER A 172 9.48 -13.09 -26.58
N SER A 173 8.97 -13.90 -25.65
CA SER A 173 9.22 -15.34 -25.68
C SER A 173 8.83 -15.86 -27.07
N PRO A 174 9.68 -16.65 -27.76
CA PRO A 174 9.26 -17.27 -28.99
C PRO A 174 8.05 -18.14 -28.69
N ALA A 175 6.94 -17.88 -29.39
CA ALA A 175 5.78 -18.75 -29.38
C ALA A 175 6.28 -20.14 -29.75
N SER A 176 6.26 -21.06 -28.77
CA SER A 176 6.54 -22.47 -29.00
C SER A 176 5.42 -22.99 -29.88
N GLY A 177 5.65 -22.98 -31.20
CA GLY A 177 4.78 -23.60 -32.18
C GLY A 177 4.71 -25.09 -31.87
N SER A 178 3.60 -25.51 -31.28
CA SER A 178 3.21 -26.91 -31.23
C SER A 178 2.84 -27.33 -32.65
N GLY A 179 3.84 -27.85 -33.37
CA GLY A 179 3.61 -28.74 -34.48
C GLY A 179 3.20 -30.10 -33.92
N THR A 180 1.99 -30.53 -34.24
CA THR A 180 1.61 -31.94 -34.14
C THR A 180 0.72 -32.34 -35.31
N ARG A 181 1.34 -33.16 -36.16
CA ARG A 181 0.83 -34.18 -37.10
C ARG A 181 0.04 -33.74 -38.31
#